data_AF-B0D102-F1
#
_entry.id   AF-B0D102-F1
#
_cell.length_a   1.000
_cell.length_b   1.000
_cell.length_c   1.000
_cell.angle_alpha   90.00
_cell.angle_beta   90.00
_cell.angle_gamma   90.00
#
_symmetry.space_group_name_H-M   'P 1'
#
loop_
_entity.id
_entity.type
_entity.pdbx_description
1 polymer ?
#
loop_
_entity_poly.entity_id
_entity_poly.type
_entity_poly.pdbx_seq_one_letter_code
_entity_poly.pdbx_strand_id
1 'polypeptide(L)'
;MTRAHRRSASWSGIPKAELYTASKHAVLGMMRSLHIPLELKGIRIAVIHPFFADTAIVPIPVKLLLAGIPLTPVPRIAGAIFYAATNPDSTTNGCAWLLPDNGPVFLVPKEEFKLGVYKMIDDRVNSLLAGAKGLQYYSPLLCDLWRIAGKPIVTTGLGVFLAKTVWDNKELILHNARTYIPQ
;
A
#
# COMPACT_ATOMS: atom_id res chain seq x y z
N MET A 1 -16.84 -8.14 14.67
CA MET A 1 -15.76 -8.25 13.66
C MET A 1 -15.24 -6.85 13.35
N THR A 2 -13.97 -6.62 13.61
CA THR A 2 -13.31 -5.33 13.87
C THR A 2 -13.32 -4.38 12.66
N ARG A 3 -13.91 -3.18 12.83
CA ARG A 3 -13.77 -2.03 11.92
C ARG A 3 -12.28 -1.66 11.84
N ALA A 4 -11.59 -2.10 10.79
CA ALA A 4 -10.24 -1.63 10.50
C ALA A 4 -10.33 -0.18 10.02
N HIS A 5 -10.18 0.75 10.95
CA HIS A 5 -10.00 2.16 10.67
C HIS A 5 -8.75 2.34 9.80
N ARG A 6 -8.91 2.48 8.47
CA ARG A 6 -7.81 2.70 7.51
C ARG A 6 -7.31 4.15 7.61
N ARG A 7 -6.68 4.47 8.73
CA ARG A 7 -6.12 5.79 9.01
C ARG A 7 -4.61 5.76 8.79
N SER A 8 -4.06 6.85 8.26
CA SER A 8 -2.61 7.03 8.17
C SER A 8 -2.02 7.29 9.57
N ALA A 9 -0.75 6.95 9.78
CA ALA A 9 -0.08 7.01 11.09
C ALA A 9 -0.01 8.44 11.69
N SER A 10 -0.20 9.47 10.86
CA SER A 10 -0.32 10.86 11.32
C SER A 10 -1.62 11.15 12.08
N TRP A 11 -2.63 10.29 11.98
CA TRP A 11 -3.99 10.50 12.49
C TRP A 11 -4.40 9.51 13.56
N SER A 12 -3.68 8.40 13.66
CA SER A 12 -3.94 7.35 14.64
C SER A 12 -2.63 6.71 15.07
N GLY A 13 -2.56 6.39 16.37
CA GLY A 13 -1.48 5.60 16.91
C GLY A 13 -1.45 4.20 16.31
N ILE A 14 -0.25 3.72 15.98
CA ILE A 14 0.01 2.34 15.63
C ILE A 14 0.80 1.76 16.82
N PRO A 15 0.24 0.78 17.56
CA PRO A 15 0.95 0.13 18.64
C PRO A 15 2.29 -0.45 18.16
N LYS A 16 3.36 -0.31 18.95
CA LYS A 16 4.74 -0.76 18.61
C LYS A 16 5.41 0.03 17.49
N ALA A 17 4.87 1.19 17.13
CA ALA A 17 5.44 2.10 16.15
C ALA A 17 5.37 3.55 16.65
N GLU A 18 5.63 3.76 17.95
CA GLU A 18 5.42 5.02 18.67
C GLU A 18 6.24 6.17 18.06
N LEU A 19 7.54 5.94 17.82
CA LEU A 19 8.43 6.94 17.20
C LEU A 19 7.99 7.26 15.77
N TYR A 20 7.54 6.25 15.02
CA TYR A 20 7.04 6.44 13.66
C TYR A 20 5.75 7.27 13.67
N THR A 21 4.76 6.90 14.49
CA THR A 21 3.53 7.68 14.68
C THR A 21 3.83 9.11 15.12
N ALA A 22 4.70 9.30 16.10
CA ALA A 22 5.08 10.63 16.60
C ALA A 22 5.66 11.50 15.47
N SER A 23 6.60 10.95 14.69
CA SER A 23 7.18 11.67 13.54
C SER A 23 6.13 12.04 12.49
N LYS A 24 5.20 11.13 12.19
CA LYS A 24 4.14 11.36 11.21
C LYS A 24 3.10 12.36 11.70
N HIS A 25 2.82 12.40 13.00
CA HIS A 25 1.96 13.41 13.61
C HIS A 25 2.65 14.78 13.65
N ALA A 26 3.95 14.82 13.91
CA ALA A 26 4.73 16.06 13.88
C ALA A 26 4.72 16.73 12.50
N VAL A 27 4.82 15.96 11.41
CA VAL A 27 4.69 16.51 10.03
C VAL A 27 3.32 17.16 9.80
N LEU A 28 2.24 16.55 10.29
CA LEU A 28 0.89 17.13 10.20
C LEU A 28 0.81 18.43 11.01
N GLY A 29 1.35 18.46 12.23
CA GLY A 29 1.43 19.68 13.05
C GLY A 29 2.27 20.78 12.41
N MET A 30 3.40 20.44 11.82
CA MET A 30 4.31 21.35 11.13
C MET A 30 3.65 22.00 9.90
N MET A 31 2.97 21.21 9.05
CA MET A 31 2.22 21.77 7.92
C MET A 31 1.19 22.79 8.42
N ARG A 32 0.46 22.46 9.49
CA ARG A 32 -0.58 23.32 10.07
C ARG A 32 -0.03 24.61 10.66
N SER A 33 1.17 24.61 11.24
CA SER A 33 1.77 25.86 11.74
C SER A 33 2.40 26.69 10.62
N LEU A 34 2.89 26.07 9.54
CA LEU A 34 3.58 26.76 8.46
C LEU A 34 2.67 27.39 7.41
N HIS A 35 1.41 26.95 7.28
CA HIS A 35 0.55 27.45 6.19
C HIS A 35 0.34 28.97 6.22
N ILE A 36 0.21 29.58 7.41
CA ILE A 36 0.02 31.03 7.58
C ILE A 36 1.28 31.81 7.17
N PRO A 37 2.48 31.57 7.73
CA PRO A 37 3.67 32.33 7.34
C PRO A 37 4.10 32.07 5.89
N LEU A 38 3.76 30.92 5.30
CA LEU A 38 4.01 30.64 3.88
C LEU A 38 3.01 31.37 2.98
N GLU A 39 1.75 31.48 3.39
CA GLU A 39 0.71 32.22 2.66
C GLU A 39 1.08 33.70 2.51
N LEU A 40 1.64 34.31 3.56
CA LEU A 40 2.17 35.68 3.50
C LEU A 40 3.29 35.87 2.46
N LYS A 41 3.94 34.77 2.05
CA LYS A 41 4.98 34.74 1.00
C LYS A 41 4.43 34.29 -0.35
N GLY A 42 3.11 34.12 -0.48
CA GLY A 42 2.47 33.59 -1.69
C GLY A 42 2.74 32.10 -1.93
N ILE A 43 3.17 31.35 -0.90
CA ILE A 43 3.47 29.92 -0.98
C ILE A 43 2.33 29.13 -0.35
N ARG A 44 1.80 28.16 -1.09
CA ARG A 44 0.83 27.19 -0.55
C ARG A 44 1.51 25.93 -0.08
N ILE A 45 1.00 25.34 0.99
CA ILE A 45 1.47 24.07 1.53
C ILE A 45 0.30 23.10 1.67
N ALA A 46 0.58 21.83 1.41
CA ALA A 46 -0.35 20.73 1.61
C ALA A 46 0.43 19.51 2.14
N VAL A 47 -0.27 18.62 2.84
CA VAL A 47 0.29 17.34 3.28
C VAL A 47 -0.52 16.19 2.70
N ILE A 48 0.18 15.18 2.19
CA ILE A 48 -0.42 13.98 1.63
C ILE A 48 -0.25 12.84 2.63
N HIS A 49 -1.36 12.20 2.99
CA HIS A 49 -1.40 11.06 3.89
C HIS A 49 -1.88 9.83 3.14
N PRO A 50 -0.98 9.14 2.43
CA PRO A 50 -1.32 7.85 1.89
C PRO A 50 -1.52 6.84 3.02
N PHE A 51 -2.39 5.86 2.75
CA PHE A 51 -2.36 4.59 3.44
C PHE A 51 -1.09 3.83 3.02
N PHE A 52 -0.91 2.57 3.45
CA PHE A 52 0.32 1.83 3.16
C PHE A 52 0.63 1.86 1.66
N ALA A 53 1.75 2.47 1.30
CA ALA A 53 2.17 2.64 -0.09
C ALA A 53 2.99 1.42 -0.55
N ASP A 54 2.78 0.97 -1.79
CA ASP A 54 3.56 -0.11 -2.37
C ASP A 54 4.96 0.39 -2.76
N THR A 55 5.88 0.38 -1.79
CA THR A 55 7.26 0.84 -1.96
C THR A 55 8.26 -0.27 -1.59
N ALA A 56 9.50 -0.14 -2.07
CA ALA A 56 10.59 -1.05 -1.71
C ALA A 56 11.05 -0.92 -0.25
N ILE A 57 10.63 0.14 0.45
CA ILE A 57 11.00 0.42 1.86
C ILE A 57 10.35 -0.58 2.82
N VAL A 58 9.21 -1.16 2.44
CA VAL A 58 8.48 -2.11 3.30
C VAL A 58 9.11 -3.49 3.19
N PRO A 59 9.65 -4.07 4.29
CA PRO A 59 10.25 -5.40 4.26
C PRO A 59 9.24 -6.49 3.86
N ILE A 60 9.72 -7.58 3.25
CA ILE A 60 8.88 -8.71 2.81
C ILE A 60 7.98 -9.25 3.94
N PRO A 61 8.44 -9.43 5.19
CA PRO A 61 7.57 -9.87 6.29
C PRO A 61 6.40 -8.93 6.57
N VAL A 62 6.61 -7.62 6.42
CA VAL A 62 5.56 -6.61 6.61
C VAL A 62 4.61 -6.59 5.41
N LYS A 63 5.12 -6.78 4.18
CA LYS A 63 4.27 -6.95 2.99
C LYS A 63 3.35 -8.18 3.10
N LEU A 64 3.86 -9.27 3.65
CA LEU A 64 3.07 -10.48 3.92
C LEU A 64 2.02 -10.24 5.03
N LEU A 65 2.37 -9.53 6.10
CA LEU A 65 1.43 -9.15 7.15
C LEU A 65 0.33 -8.19 6.63
N LEU A 66 0.64 -7.41 5.61
CA LEU A 66 -0.29 -6.51 4.93
C LEU A 66 -0.99 -7.17 3.72
N ALA A 67 -0.75 -8.45 3.44
CA ALA A 67 -1.36 -9.13 2.29
C ALA A 67 -2.90 -9.12 2.41
N GLY A 68 -3.59 -8.71 1.33
CA GLY A 68 -5.04 -8.53 1.32
C GLY A 68 -5.54 -7.15 1.80
N ILE A 69 -4.64 -6.29 2.28
CA ILE A 69 -4.94 -4.88 2.49
C ILE A 69 -4.55 -4.11 1.22
N PRO A 70 -5.48 -3.38 0.56
CA PRO A 70 -5.16 -2.67 -0.67
C PRO A 70 -4.13 -1.57 -0.39
N LEU A 71 -2.91 -1.76 -0.90
CA LEU A 71 -1.85 -0.76 -0.84
C LEU A 71 -2.16 0.39 -1.80
N THR A 72 -1.83 1.61 -1.41
CA THR A 72 -1.97 2.78 -2.27
C THR A 72 -0.88 2.75 -3.35
N PRO A 73 -1.23 2.73 -4.65
CA PRO A 73 -0.25 2.71 -5.72
C PRO A 73 0.52 4.05 -5.80
N VAL A 74 1.83 4.00 -6.05
CA VAL A 74 2.70 5.18 -6.10
C VAL A 74 2.25 6.23 -7.14
N PRO A 75 1.83 5.86 -8.38
CA PRO A 75 1.36 6.85 -9.35
C PRO A 75 0.16 7.67 -8.86
N ARG A 76 -0.71 7.07 -8.03
CA ARG A 76 -1.85 7.78 -7.44
C ARG A 76 -1.41 8.77 -6.38
N ILE A 77 -0.41 8.42 -5.57
CA ILE A 77 0.18 9.35 -4.60
C ILE A 77 0.77 10.55 -5.33
N ALA A 78 1.53 10.31 -6.41
CA ALA A 78 2.06 11.35 -7.26
C ALA A 78 0.94 12.23 -7.86
N GLY A 79 -0.12 11.61 -8.39
CA GLY A 79 -1.29 12.32 -8.91
C GLY A 79 -1.95 13.22 -7.86
N ALA A 80 -2.05 12.77 -6.61
CA ALA A 80 -2.58 13.58 -5.51
C ALA A 80 -1.66 14.77 -5.16
N ILE A 81 -0.33 14.59 -5.23
CA ILE A 81 0.64 15.69 -5.05
C ILE A 81 0.44 16.74 -6.14
N PHE A 82 0.40 16.33 -7.41
CA PHE A 82 0.18 17.24 -8.52
C PHE A 82 -1.15 17.96 -8.40
N TYR A 83 -2.24 17.22 -8.13
CA TYR A 83 -3.57 17.79 -7.95
C TYR A 83 -3.61 18.83 -6.82
N ALA A 84 -3.01 18.53 -5.66
CA ALA A 84 -2.93 19.47 -4.55
C ALA A 84 -2.14 20.74 -4.92
N ALA A 85 -1.06 20.60 -5.67
CA ALA A 85 -0.24 21.74 -6.11
C ALA A 85 -0.95 22.63 -7.15
N THR A 86 -1.71 22.02 -8.06
CA THR A 86 -2.40 22.73 -9.16
C THR A 86 -3.84 23.11 -8.83
N ASN A 87 -4.35 22.78 -7.65
CA ASN A 87 -5.75 23.06 -7.30
C ASN A 87 -5.98 24.58 -7.31
N PRO A 88 -6.96 25.11 -8.08
CA PRO A 88 -7.20 26.55 -8.15
C PRO A 88 -7.77 27.14 -6.86
N ASP A 89 -8.37 26.31 -6.00
CA ASP A 89 -9.00 26.74 -4.77
C ASP A 89 -7.97 27.10 -3.69
N SER A 90 -7.95 28.36 -3.27
CA SER A 90 -7.06 28.87 -2.22
C SER A 90 -7.38 28.31 -0.84
N THR A 91 -8.63 27.86 -0.59
CA THR A 91 -9.04 27.28 0.69
C THR A 91 -8.34 25.95 0.99
N THR A 92 -7.75 25.33 -0.04
CA THR A 92 -6.96 24.09 0.11
C THR A 92 -5.58 24.32 0.73
N ASN A 93 -5.16 25.58 0.92
CA ASN A 93 -3.91 25.90 1.60
C ASN A 93 -3.94 25.46 3.07
N GLY A 94 -2.95 24.66 3.48
CA GLY A 94 -2.89 24.11 4.83
C GLY A 94 -3.82 22.93 5.08
N CYS A 95 -4.42 22.35 4.04
CA CYS A 95 -5.29 21.19 4.15
C CYS A 95 -4.52 19.87 3.99
N ALA A 96 -5.13 18.80 4.50
CA ALA A 96 -4.57 17.46 4.44
C ALA A 96 -5.34 16.60 3.43
N TRP A 97 -4.60 15.84 2.61
CA TRP A 97 -5.17 14.98 1.58
C TRP A 97 -4.98 13.52 1.97
N LEU A 98 -6.07 12.83 2.30
CA LEU A 98 -6.07 11.44 2.73
C LEU A 98 -6.31 10.49 1.54
N LEU A 99 -5.50 9.44 1.44
CA LEU A 99 -5.69 8.35 0.49
C LEU A 99 -5.83 7.03 1.26
N PRO A 100 -7.01 6.69 1.79
CA PRO A 100 -7.20 5.55 2.70
C PRO A 100 -7.12 4.18 2.00
N ASP A 101 -7.34 4.10 0.69
CA ASP A 101 -7.30 2.88 -0.13
C ASP A 101 -7.33 3.21 -1.64
N ASN A 102 -7.93 2.34 -2.47
CA ASN A 102 -8.17 2.53 -3.90
C ASN A 102 -9.36 3.45 -4.24
N GLY A 103 -10.05 4.05 -3.25
CA GLY A 103 -11.24 4.90 -3.42
C GLY A 103 -10.93 6.34 -3.90
N PRO A 104 -11.70 7.38 -3.55
CA PRO A 104 -11.36 8.77 -3.89
C PRO A 104 -10.27 9.35 -2.96
N VAL A 105 -9.68 10.47 -3.35
CA VAL A 105 -8.81 11.28 -2.48
C VAL A 105 -9.71 12.18 -1.63
N PHE A 106 -9.51 12.19 -0.32
CA PHE A 106 -10.31 13.01 0.59
C PHE A 106 -9.52 14.24 1.02
N LEU A 107 -10.08 15.42 0.76
CA LEU A 107 -9.61 16.67 1.35
C LEU A 107 -10.18 16.78 2.76
N VAL A 108 -9.32 17.00 3.75
CA VAL A 108 -9.72 17.30 5.13
C VAL A 108 -9.42 18.77 5.41
N PRO A 109 -10.44 19.60 5.63
CA PRO A 109 -10.29 21.01 5.96
C PRO A 109 -9.52 21.23 7.27
N LYS A 110 -8.86 22.38 7.37
CA LYS A 110 -7.98 22.70 8.50
C LYS A 110 -8.74 22.95 9.83
N GLU A 111 -10.04 23.22 9.75
CA GLU A 111 -10.94 23.48 10.89
C GLU A 111 -11.62 22.21 11.43
N GLU A 112 -11.58 21.11 10.67
CA GLU A 112 -12.42 19.92 10.88
C GLU A 112 -11.71 18.74 11.58
N PHE A 113 -10.55 18.98 12.22
CA PHE A 113 -9.81 17.94 12.96
C PHE A 113 -10.45 17.53 14.30
N LYS A 114 -11.80 17.49 14.39
CA LYS A 114 -12.54 17.00 15.56
C LYS A 114 -12.81 15.49 15.45
N LEU A 115 -12.87 14.81 16.60
CA LEU A 115 -13.18 13.38 16.74
C LEU A 115 -14.45 12.91 15.97
N GLY A 116 -15.38 13.80 15.64
CA GLY A 116 -16.62 13.49 14.90
C GLY A 116 -16.46 13.22 13.40
N VAL A 117 -15.47 13.81 12.72
CA VAL A 117 -15.24 13.63 11.27
C VAL A 117 -14.69 12.23 10.97
N TYR A 118 -13.95 11.65 11.91
CA TYR A 118 -13.46 10.27 11.83
C TYR A 118 -14.61 9.27 11.64
N LYS A 119 -15.72 9.46 12.35
CA LYS A 119 -16.90 8.58 12.22
C LYS A 119 -17.54 8.72 10.84
N MET A 120 -17.64 9.94 10.30
CA MET A 120 -18.23 10.19 8.98
C MET A 120 -17.39 9.61 7.84
N ILE A 121 -16.06 9.75 7.90
CA ILE A 121 -15.15 9.17 6.90
C ILE A 121 -15.19 7.64 7.00
N ASP A 122 -15.12 7.08 8.20
CA ASP A 122 -15.19 5.64 8.42
C ASP A 122 -16.54 5.07 7.95
N ASP A 123 -17.66 5.73 8.24
CA ASP A 123 -18.98 5.27 7.83
C ASP A 123 -19.17 5.36 6.29
N ARG A 124 -18.59 6.38 5.64
CA ARG A 124 -18.62 6.54 4.18
C ARG A 124 -17.73 5.53 3.45
N VAL A 125 -16.55 5.24 3.99
CA VAL A 125 -15.67 4.18 3.47
C VAL A 125 -16.35 2.80 3.65
N ASN A 126 -16.97 2.57 4.80
CA ASN A 126 -17.64 1.30 5.07
C ASN A 126 -18.92 1.07 4.27
N SER A 127 -19.67 2.13 3.92
CA SER A 127 -20.89 2.03 3.12
C SER A 127 -20.59 1.74 1.65
N LEU A 128 -19.54 2.36 1.08
CA LEU A 128 -19.06 2.07 -0.26
C LEU A 128 -18.48 0.65 -0.37
N LEU A 129 -17.81 0.17 0.68
CA LEU A 129 -17.25 -1.18 0.73
C LEU A 129 -18.30 -2.27 0.97
N ALA A 130 -19.48 -1.97 1.53
CA ALA A 130 -20.49 -2.98 1.83
C ALA A 130 -21.02 -3.72 0.59
N GLY A 131 -21.05 -3.05 -0.58
CA GLY A 131 -21.52 -3.64 -1.84
C GLY A 131 -20.49 -4.49 -2.61
N ALA A 132 -19.20 -4.40 -2.29
CA ALA A 132 -18.11 -4.99 -3.10
C ALA A 132 -17.36 -6.15 -2.42
N LYS A 133 -17.80 -6.56 -1.22
CA LYS A 133 -17.01 -7.32 -0.22
C LYS A 133 -16.61 -8.77 -0.56
N GLY A 134 -17.21 -9.41 -1.56
CA GLY A 134 -16.98 -10.83 -1.84
C GLY A 134 -15.77 -11.07 -2.76
N LEU A 135 -15.96 -10.83 -4.05
CA LEU A 135 -15.00 -11.23 -5.10
C LEU A 135 -13.81 -10.29 -5.26
N GLN A 136 -14.00 -8.98 -5.10
CA GLN A 136 -12.92 -7.99 -5.21
C GLN A 136 -11.98 -7.97 -4.00
N TYR A 137 -12.33 -8.63 -2.89
CA TYR A 137 -11.50 -8.68 -1.69
C TYR A 137 -10.46 -9.80 -1.74
N TYR A 138 -10.82 -10.96 -2.33
CA TYR A 138 -9.90 -12.10 -2.45
C TYR A 138 -8.97 -12.01 -3.67
N SER A 139 -9.38 -11.35 -4.76
CA SER A 139 -8.54 -11.23 -5.96
C SER A 139 -7.21 -10.49 -5.73
N PRO A 140 -7.13 -9.40 -4.94
CA PRO A 140 -5.87 -8.72 -4.64
C PRO A 140 -5.00 -9.54 -3.68
N LEU A 141 -5.62 -10.23 -2.72
CA LEU A 141 -4.91 -11.12 -1.79
C LEU A 141 -4.20 -12.24 -2.55
N LEU A 142 -4.90 -12.89 -3.49
CA LEU A 142 -4.32 -13.93 -4.34
C LEU A 142 -3.26 -13.37 -5.30
N CYS A 143 -3.50 -12.19 -5.89
CA CYS A 143 -2.52 -11.53 -6.76
C CYS A 143 -1.25 -11.14 -6.00
N ASP A 144 -1.35 -10.59 -4.78
CA ASP A 144 -0.19 -10.21 -3.98
C ASP A 144 0.58 -11.44 -3.49
N LEU A 145 -0.12 -12.50 -3.06
CA LEU A 145 0.52 -13.78 -2.74
C LEU A 145 1.24 -14.36 -3.95
N TRP A 146 0.62 -14.33 -5.14
CA TRP A 146 1.25 -14.78 -6.38
C TRP A 146 2.44 -13.90 -6.79
N ARG A 147 2.36 -12.58 -6.60
CA ARG A 147 3.45 -11.65 -6.91
C ARG A 147 4.67 -11.87 -6.01
N ILE A 148 4.45 -12.20 -4.74
CA ILE A 148 5.52 -12.44 -3.76
C ILE A 148 6.08 -13.86 -3.88
N ALA A 149 5.22 -14.88 -3.94
CA ALA A 149 5.61 -16.28 -3.87
C ALA A 149 5.65 -17.00 -5.22
N GLY A 150 5.12 -16.40 -6.30
CA GLY A 150 5.00 -17.07 -7.60
C GLY A 150 6.35 -17.42 -8.23
N LYS A 151 7.33 -16.51 -8.15
CA LYS A 151 8.69 -16.79 -8.67
C LYS A 151 9.35 -18.00 -7.99
N PRO A 152 9.48 -18.07 -6.65
CA PRO A 152 10.09 -19.23 -5.99
C PRO A 152 9.28 -20.51 -6.14
N ILE A 153 7.93 -20.43 -6.19
CA ILE A 153 7.07 -21.60 -6.42
C ILE A 153 7.30 -22.18 -7.83
N VAL A 154 7.33 -21.33 -8.85
CA VAL A 154 7.53 -21.76 -10.25
C VAL A 154 8.93 -22.35 -10.45
N THR A 155 9.98 -21.72 -9.91
CA THR A 155 11.36 -22.23 -10.06
C THR A 155 11.56 -23.56 -9.33
N THR A 156 11.02 -23.69 -8.12
CA THR A 156 11.10 -24.94 -7.36
C THR A 156 10.27 -26.03 -8.02
N GLY A 157 9.07 -25.71 -8.49
CA GLY A 157 8.20 -26.64 -9.21
C GLY A 157 8.83 -27.15 -10.50
N LEU A 158 9.44 -26.27 -11.30
CA LEU A 158 10.19 -26.66 -12.50
C LEU A 158 11.39 -27.55 -12.17
N GLY A 159 12.14 -27.24 -11.10
CA GLY A 159 13.27 -28.06 -10.66
C GLY A 159 12.85 -29.46 -10.22
N VAL A 160 11.77 -29.57 -9.43
CA VAL A 160 11.20 -30.86 -9.00
C VAL A 160 10.67 -31.65 -10.19
N PHE A 161 9.99 -30.98 -11.13
CA PHE A 161 9.49 -31.62 -12.35
C PHE A 161 10.63 -32.18 -13.21
N LEU A 162 11.67 -31.38 -13.48
CA LEU A 162 12.84 -31.82 -14.23
C LEU A 162 13.56 -32.98 -13.53
N ALA A 163 13.77 -32.89 -12.21
CA ALA A 163 14.40 -33.96 -11.43
C ALA A 163 13.59 -35.26 -11.50
N LYS A 164 12.26 -35.16 -11.42
CA LYS A 164 11.37 -36.32 -11.57
C LYS A 164 11.46 -36.91 -12.98
N THR A 165 11.39 -36.08 -14.02
CA THR A 165 11.49 -36.56 -15.41
C THR A 165 12.84 -37.24 -15.68
N VAL A 166 13.94 -36.70 -15.15
CA VAL A 166 15.28 -37.31 -15.26
C VAL A 166 15.35 -38.64 -14.50
N TRP A 167 14.76 -38.72 -13.30
CA TRP A 167 14.73 -39.94 -12.50
C TRP A 167 13.91 -41.05 -13.16
N ASP A 168 12.73 -40.71 -13.68
CA ASP A 168 11.84 -41.66 -14.35
C ASP A 168 12.44 -42.16 -15.67
N ASN A 169 13.29 -41.36 -16.34
CA ASN A 169 13.98 -41.72 -17.58
C ASN A 169 15.46 -42.11 -17.37
N LYS A 170 15.89 -42.42 -16.14
CA LYS A 170 17.30 -42.64 -15.81
C LYS A 170 17.95 -43.75 -16.64
N GLU A 171 17.22 -44.84 -16.89
CA GLU A 171 17.75 -46.02 -17.61
C GLU A 171 18.05 -45.68 -19.08
N LEU A 172 17.19 -44.86 -19.69
CA LEU A 172 17.31 -44.42 -21.09
C LEU A 172 18.43 -43.39 -21.26
N ILE A 173 18.61 -42.52 -20.27
CA ILE A 173 19.70 -41.54 -20.21
C ILE A 173 21.05 -42.24 -20.00
N LEU A 174 21.12 -43.21 -19.09
CA LEU A 174 22.35 -43.97 -18.82
C LEU A 174 22.75 -44.86 -20.01
N HIS A 175 21.78 -45.43 -20.72
CA HIS A 175 22.01 -46.17 -21.96
C HIS A 175 22.60 -45.28 -23.07
N ASN A 176 22.03 -44.09 -23.28
CA ASN A 176 22.54 -43.13 -24.25
C ASN A 176 23.90 -42.56 -23.84
N ALA A 177 24.15 -42.31 -22.56
CA ALA A 177 25.45 -41.83 -22.09
C ALA A 177 26.57 -42.86 -22.30
N ARG A 178 26.26 -44.17 -22.15
CA ARG A 178 27.21 -45.26 -22.35
C ARG A 178 27.58 -45.46 -23.82
N THR A 179 26.75 -45.02 -24.77
CA THR A 179 27.02 -45.14 -26.22
C THR A 179 27.98 -44.08 -26.75
N TYR A 180 28.25 -43.00 -26.01
CA TYR A 180 29.16 -41.92 -26.42
C TYR A 180 30.54 -41.95 -25.73
N ILE A 181 30.77 -42.87 -24.79
CA ILE A 181 32.07 -43.05 -24.12
C ILE A 181 32.72 -44.32 -24.70
N PRO A 182 33.63 -44.21 -25.68
CA PRO A 182 34.40 -45.37 -26.14
C PRO A 182 35.32 -45.85 -25.00
N GLN A 183 35.36 -47.17 -24.81
CA GLN A 183 36.28 -47.87 -23.89
C GLN A 183 37.72 -47.77 -24.40
#